data_AF-A0A817ZQ09-F1
#
_entry.id   AF-A0A817ZQ09-F1
#
_cell.length_a   1.000
_cell.length_b   1.000
_cell.length_c   1.000
_cell.angle_alpha   90.00
_cell.angle_beta   90.00
_cell.angle_gamma   90.00
#
_symmetry.space_group_name_H-M   'P 1'
#
loop_
_entity.id
_entity.type
_entity.pdbx_description
1 polymer ?
#
loop_
_entity_poly.entity_id
_entity_poly.type
_entity_poly.pdbx_seq_one_letter_code
_entity_poly.pdbx_strand_id
1 'polypeptide(L)'
;MLTLTTIPTDVLAETINVIGDYIRGNAKNQQYLDFAMSESAVIQQPVLFSLLYTMVAGEKESFPLRISILYCLQCYLYKNDIGKSMIVQIFSSQAESAANQYTLTHLLIIGYLSKDIVASWCSGIILAHVIADNQQFKEAILEVNLAIDQAQTSAKTLMEISIDLLQNVN
;
A
#
# COMPACT_ATOMS: atom_id res chain seq x y z
N MET A 1 -28.59 13.15 -3.25
CA MET A 1 -27.58 12.09 -3.27
C MET A 1 -26.24 12.79 -3.48
N LEU A 2 -25.40 12.89 -2.45
CA LEU A 2 -24.07 13.52 -2.59
C LEU A 2 -23.24 12.62 -3.50
N THR A 3 -22.91 13.06 -4.71
CA THR A 3 -21.91 12.38 -5.52
C THR A 3 -20.54 12.67 -4.91
N LEU A 4 -19.73 11.64 -4.69
CA LEU A 4 -18.37 11.72 -4.09
C LEU A 4 -17.47 12.80 -4.73
N THR A 5 -17.79 13.23 -5.95
CA THR A 5 -17.15 14.33 -6.69
C THR A 5 -17.36 15.74 -6.12
N THR A 6 -18.21 15.90 -5.10
CA THR A 6 -18.54 17.20 -4.48
C THR A 6 -17.98 17.38 -3.07
N ILE A 7 -17.33 16.36 -2.52
CA ILE A 7 -16.81 16.39 -1.15
C ILE A 7 -15.46 17.13 -1.15
N PRO A 8 -15.31 18.19 -0.34
CA PRO A 8 -14.03 18.87 -0.16
C PRO A 8 -12.95 17.90 0.34
N THR A 9 -11.72 18.06 -0.16
CA THR A 9 -10.59 17.15 0.14
C THR A 9 -10.23 17.10 1.63
N ASP A 10 -10.42 18.20 2.35
CA ASP A 10 -10.28 18.31 3.80
C ASP A 10 -11.32 17.49 4.56
N VAL A 11 -12.59 17.54 4.14
CA VAL A 11 -13.66 16.72 4.72
C VAL A 11 -13.41 15.23 4.45
N LEU A 12 -12.93 14.90 3.25
CA LEU A 12 -12.56 13.52 2.90
C LEU A 12 -11.41 13.02 3.77
N ALA A 13 -10.35 13.82 3.92
CA ALA A 13 -9.22 13.48 4.78
C ALA A 13 -9.64 13.22 6.23
N GLU A 14 -10.48 14.09 6.79
CA GLU A 14 -11.00 13.92 8.16
C GLU A 14 -11.89 12.69 8.29
N THR A 15 -12.73 12.41 7.29
CA THR A 15 -13.55 11.20 7.26
C THR A 15 -12.68 9.94 7.25
N ILE A 16 -11.60 9.94 6.49
CA ILE A 16 -10.63 8.83 6.45
C ILE A 16 -9.99 8.63 7.84
N ASN A 17 -9.65 9.71 8.55
CA ASN A 17 -9.10 9.62 9.90
C ASN A 17 -10.09 9.01 10.90
N VAL A 18 -11.35 9.46 10.86
CA VAL A 18 -12.43 8.91 11.71
C VAL A 18 -12.65 7.43 11.43
N ILE A 19 -12.62 7.00 10.16
CA ILE A 19 -12.70 5.58 9.79
C ILE A 19 -11.49 4.83 10.34
N GLY A 20 -10.28 5.39 10.23
CA GLY A 20 -9.06 4.85 10.81
C GLY A 20 -9.23 4.55 12.31
N ASP A 21 -9.69 5.53 13.09
CA ASP A 21 -9.95 5.36 14.52
C ASP A 21 -11.01 4.30 14.81
N TYR A 22 -12.06 4.23 13.99
CA TYR A 22 -13.17 3.29 14.15
C TYR A 22 -12.77 1.83 13.90
N ILE A 23 -11.85 1.59 12.96
CA ILE A 23 -11.39 0.23 12.63
C ILE A 23 -10.23 -0.24 13.51
N ARG A 24 -9.44 0.70 14.09
CA ARG A 24 -8.16 0.39 14.72
C ARG A 24 -8.25 -0.69 15.81
N GLY A 25 -7.64 -1.84 15.56
CA GLY A 25 -7.58 -2.96 16.51
C GLY A 25 -8.90 -3.70 16.72
N ASN A 26 -9.91 -3.42 15.89
CA ASN A 26 -11.17 -4.15 15.87
C ASN A 26 -11.23 -5.04 14.63
N ALA A 27 -10.99 -6.34 14.82
CA ALA A 27 -10.90 -7.31 13.74
C ALA A 27 -12.15 -7.35 12.83
N LYS A 28 -13.37 -7.19 13.40
CA LYS A 28 -14.60 -7.20 12.60
C LYS A 28 -14.72 -5.97 11.70
N ASN A 29 -14.36 -4.80 12.24
CA ASN A 29 -14.40 -3.55 11.48
C ASN A 29 -13.29 -3.50 10.43
N GLN A 30 -12.10 -4.03 10.73
CA GLN A 30 -11.02 -4.18 9.76
C GLN A 30 -11.43 -5.12 8.62
N GLN A 31 -12.05 -6.26 8.95
CA GLN A 31 -12.55 -7.21 7.96
C GLN A 31 -13.65 -6.60 7.07
N TYR A 32 -14.48 -5.69 7.59
CA TYR A 32 -15.45 -4.97 6.77
C TYR A 32 -14.78 -4.18 5.64
N LEU A 33 -13.60 -3.59 5.91
CA LEU A 33 -12.84 -2.83 4.92
C LEU A 33 -12.26 -3.73 3.80
N ASP A 34 -11.99 -5.00 4.08
CA ASP A 34 -11.53 -5.98 3.08
C ASP A 34 -12.56 -6.20 1.97
N PHE A 35 -13.84 -6.16 2.34
CA PHE A 35 -14.96 -6.38 1.42
C PHE A 35 -15.53 -5.09 0.82
N ALA A 36 -15.09 -3.93 1.31
CA ALA A 36 -15.55 -2.65 0.81
C ALA A 36 -15.02 -2.42 -0.60
N MET A 37 -15.93 -2.07 -1.51
CA MET A 37 -15.61 -1.76 -2.91
C MET A 37 -15.80 -0.28 -3.17
N SER A 38 -14.86 0.31 -3.90
CA SER A 38 -14.96 1.68 -4.39
C SER A 38 -15.95 1.75 -5.55
N GLU A 39 -16.96 2.60 -5.42
CA GLU A 39 -17.94 2.88 -6.47
C GLU A 39 -17.38 3.94 -7.44
N SER A 40 -16.31 3.58 -8.19
CA SER A 40 -15.83 4.41 -9.29
C SER A 40 -16.60 4.09 -10.57
N ALA A 41 -16.85 5.12 -11.39
CA ALA A 41 -17.65 5.03 -12.61
C ALA A 41 -17.03 4.14 -13.72
N VAL A 42 -15.75 3.76 -13.58
CA VAL A 42 -14.99 3.06 -14.64
C VAL A 42 -14.63 1.62 -14.25
N ILE A 43 -14.23 1.36 -13.00
CA ILE A 43 -13.84 0.01 -12.51
C ILE A 43 -14.19 -0.11 -11.03
N GLN A 44 -14.89 -1.17 -10.63
CA GLN A 44 -15.04 -1.54 -9.21
C GLN A 44 -13.72 -2.12 -8.69
N GLN A 45 -13.15 -1.48 -7.67
CA GLN A 45 -11.88 -1.90 -7.06
C GLN A 45 -12.03 -1.95 -5.54
N PRO A 46 -11.31 -2.83 -4.84
CA PRO A 46 -11.29 -2.84 -3.38
C PRO A 46 -10.87 -1.46 -2.83
N VAL A 47 -11.54 -0.98 -1.78
CA VAL A 47 -11.26 0.33 -1.18
C VAL A 47 -9.80 0.45 -0.75
N LEU A 48 -9.22 -0.61 -0.17
CA LEU A 48 -7.79 -0.65 0.19
C LEU A 48 -6.87 -0.38 -0.99
N PHE A 49 -7.20 -0.93 -2.17
CA PHE A 49 -6.43 -0.69 -3.39
C PHE A 49 -6.57 0.75 -3.85
N SER A 50 -7.79 1.29 -3.88
CA SER A 50 -8.02 2.68 -4.26
C SER A 50 -7.29 3.67 -3.33
N LEU A 51 -7.34 3.45 -2.01
CA LEU A 51 -6.63 4.28 -1.04
C LEU A 51 -5.11 4.23 -1.29
N LEU A 52 -4.55 3.04 -1.43
CA LEU A 52 -3.12 2.88 -1.69
C LEU A 52 -2.71 3.50 -3.04
N TYR A 53 -3.54 3.36 -4.07
CA TYR A 53 -3.30 3.95 -5.39
C TYR A 53 -3.29 5.48 -5.32
N THR A 54 -4.25 6.08 -4.61
CA THR A 54 -4.28 7.53 -4.37
C THR A 54 -3.05 8.00 -3.58
N MET A 55 -2.57 7.22 -2.61
CA MET A 55 -1.36 7.54 -1.85
C MET A 55 -0.08 7.49 -2.71
N VAL A 56 0.04 6.47 -3.58
CA VAL A 56 1.25 6.20 -4.38
C VAL A 56 1.29 7.01 -5.68
N ALA A 57 0.21 6.98 -6.46
CA ALA A 57 0.15 7.59 -7.79
C ALA A 57 -0.44 9.02 -7.77
N GLY A 58 -0.97 9.45 -6.63
CA GLY A 58 -1.61 10.75 -6.47
C GLY A 58 -0.62 11.90 -6.33
N GLU A 59 0.38 12.06 -7.20
CA GLU A 59 1.32 13.21 -7.16
C GLU A 59 0.60 14.57 -7.05
N LYS A 60 -0.60 14.65 -7.64
CA LYS A 60 -1.49 15.82 -7.65
C LYS A 60 -2.39 15.94 -6.42
N GLU A 61 -2.48 14.89 -5.61
CA GLU A 61 -3.33 14.85 -4.41
C GLU A 61 -2.67 15.62 -3.27
N SER A 62 -3.51 16.26 -2.45
CA SER A 62 -3.06 17.06 -1.32
C SER A 62 -2.27 16.23 -0.31
N PHE A 63 -1.20 16.80 0.25
CA PHE A 63 -0.41 16.15 1.29
C PHE A 63 -1.26 15.67 2.49
N PRO A 64 -2.20 16.47 3.05
CA PRO A 64 -3.06 16.02 4.16
C PRO A 64 -3.89 14.78 3.84
N LEU A 65 -4.38 14.65 2.60
CA LEU A 65 -5.13 13.48 2.18
C LEU A 65 -4.24 12.23 2.20
N ARG A 66 -3.02 12.31 1.66
CA ARG A 66 -2.09 11.17 1.62
C ARG A 66 -1.68 10.71 3.03
N ILE A 67 -1.48 11.65 3.95
CA ILE A 67 -1.18 11.32 5.35
C ILE A 67 -2.37 10.69 6.05
N SER A 68 -3.59 11.15 5.78
CA SER A 68 -4.81 10.56 6.34
C SER A 68 -5.00 9.12 5.83
N ILE A 69 -4.70 8.88 4.54
CA ILE A 69 -4.70 7.54 3.96
C ILE A 69 -3.65 6.65 4.64
N LEU A 70 -2.42 7.13 4.82
CA LEU A 70 -1.38 6.40 5.54
C LEU A 70 -1.85 6.01 6.94
N TYR A 71 -2.46 6.94 7.68
CA TYR A 71 -2.99 6.69 9.02
C TYR A 71 -4.08 5.61 9.02
N CYS A 72 -5.03 5.68 8.09
CA CYS A 72 -6.08 4.68 7.95
C CYS A 72 -5.51 3.28 7.65
N LEU A 73 -4.51 3.19 6.77
CA LEU A 73 -3.82 1.92 6.47
C LEU A 73 -3.06 1.37 7.68
N GLN A 74 -2.39 2.22 8.47
CA GLN A 74 -1.77 1.79 9.73
C GLN A 74 -2.80 1.27 10.73
N CYS A 75 -3.96 1.93 10.84
CA CYS A 75 -5.05 1.50 11.71
C CYS A 75 -5.65 0.16 11.26
N TYR A 76 -5.77 -0.04 9.94
CA TYR A 76 -6.18 -1.30 9.35
C TYR A 76 -5.21 -2.45 9.69
N LEU A 77 -3.90 -2.19 9.65
CA LEU A 77 -2.86 -3.20 9.95
C LEU A 77 -2.63 -3.42 11.45
N TYR A 78 -3.07 -2.50 12.31
CA TYR A 78 -2.85 -2.59 13.74
C TYR A 78 -3.54 -3.82 14.34
N LYS A 79 -2.74 -4.75 14.89
CA LYS A 79 -3.17 -6.05 15.45
C LYS A 79 -4.01 -6.91 14.47
N ASN A 80 -3.83 -6.71 13.17
CA ASN A 80 -4.56 -7.43 12.14
C ASN A 80 -3.62 -8.36 11.36
N ASP A 81 -3.36 -9.55 11.91
CA ASP A 81 -2.46 -10.51 11.28
C ASP A 81 -3.02 -11.05 9.95
N ILE A 82 -4.34 -11.17 9.85
CA ILE A 82 -5.03 -11.62 8.63
C ILE A 82 -4.80 -10.61 7.50
N GLY A 83 -5.06 -9.32 7.76
CA GLY A 83 -4.84 -8.25 6.78
C GLY A 83 -3.37 -8.11 6.39
N LYS A 84 -2.44 -8.23 7.35
CA LYS A 84 -1.00 -8.31 7.05
C LYS A 84 -0.72 -9.50 6.13
N SER A 85 -1.22 -10.70 6.45
CA SER A 85 -1.02 -11.89 5.61
C SER A 85 -1.60 -11.76 4.21
N MET A 86 -2.72 -11.04 4.01
CA MET A 86 -3.24 -10.76 2.66
C MET A 86 -2.27 -9.93 1.81
N ILE A 87 -1.58 -8.95 2.43
CA ILE A 87 -0.52 -8.19 1.75
C ILE A 87 0.70 -9.09 1.49
N VAL A 88 1.00 -10.05 2.38
CA VAL A 88 2.19 -10.91 2.27
C VAL A 88 2.03 -12.04 1.25
N GLN A 89 0.90 -12.75 1.24
CA GLN A 89 0.70 -13.94 0.39
C GLN A 89 0.88 -13.66 -1.11
N ILE A 90 0.70 -12.40 -1.50
CA ILE A 90 0.82 -11.95 -2.88
C ILE A 90 2.29 -11.86 -3.35
N PHE A 91 3.27 -11.90 -2.45
CA PHE A 91 4.69 -11.99 -2.83
C PHE A 91 5.10 -13.38 -3.33
N SER A 92 4.40 -14.44 -2.90
CA SER A 92 4.75 -15.85 -3.16
C SER A 92 4.04 -16.45 -4.37
N SER A 93 2.81 -16.02 -4.67
CA SER A 93 2.12 -16.44 -5.88
C SER A 93 2.74 -15.75 -7.09
N GLN A 94 3.48 -16.48 -7.92
CA GLN A 94 3.70 -16.09 -9.31
C GLN A 94 2.35 -15.63 -9.87
N ALA A 95 2.28 -14.37 -10.28
CA ALA A 95 1.07 -13.69 -10.68
C ALA A 95 0.53 -14.27 -12.01
N GLU A 96 -0.01 -15.49 -11.98
CA GLU A 96 -0.89 -16.01 -13.00
C GLU A 96 -2.33 -15.71 -12.62
N SER A 97 -2.72 -14.44 -12.72
CA SER A 97 -4.13 -14.05 -12.86
C SER A 97 -4.24 -12.63 -13.42
N ALA A 98 -4.65 -12.56 -14.69
CA ALA A 98 -5.18 -11.38 -15.39
C ALA A 98 -4.28 -10.13 -15.47
N ALA A 99 -3.32 -10.19 -16.40
CA ALA A 99 -2.76 -9.17 -17.31
C ALA A 99 -2.82 -7.63 -17.07
N ASN A 100 -3.47 -7.05 -16.06
CA ASN A 100 -3.55 -5.60 -15.84
C ASN A 100 -3.90 -5.17 -14.40
N GLN A 101 -3.97 -6.07 -13.42
CA GLN A 101 -4.26 -5.70 -12.03
C GLN A 101 -2.98 -5.70 -11.20
N TYR A 102 -2.50 -4.51 -10.87
CA TYR A 102 -1.47 -4.35 -9.83
C TYR A 102 -2.04 -4.88 -8.51
N THR A 103 -1.27 -5.71 -7.82
CA THR A 103 -1.65 -6.09 -6.47
C THR A 103 -1.16 -5.05 -5.46
N LEU A 104 -1.75 -5.04 -4.25
CA LEU A 104 -1.39 -4.08 -3.18
C LEU A 104 0.11 -4.06 -2.91
N THR A 105 0.71 -5.24 -2.88
CA THR A 105 2.14 -5.47 -2.76
C THR A 105 2.96 -4.80 -3.84
N HIS A 106 2.63 -5.05 -5.12
CA HIS A 106 3.35 -4.45 -6.23
C HIS A 106 3.26 -2.93 -6.17
N LEU A 107 2.08 -2.40 -5.80
CA LEU A 107 1.87 -0.96 -5.67
C LEU A 107 2.70 -0.35 -4.53
N LEU A 108 2.86 -1.05 -3.40
CA LEU A 108 3.76 -0.63 -2.31
C LEU A 108 5.23 -0.62 -2.74
N ILE A 109 5.68 -1.63 -3.50
CA ILE A 109 7.07 -1.68 -3.99
C ILE A 109 7.31 -0.56 -5.02
N ILE A 110 6.36 -0.34 -5.94
CA ILE A 110 6.41 0.76 -6.91
C ILE A 110 6.44 2.10 -6.16
N GLY A 111 5.62 2.27 -5.13
CA GLY A 111 5.61 3.47 -4.29
C GLY A 111 6.92 3.68 -3.55
N TYR A 112 7.49 2.63 -2.97
CA TYR A 112 8.78 2.67 -2.27
C TYR A 112 9.94 3.12 -3.18
N LEU A 113 9.97 2.61 -4.41
CA LEU A 113 10.97 2.95 -5.44
C LEU A 113 10.60 4.20 -6.27
N SER A 114 9.51 4.89 -5.92
CA SER A 114 9.09 6.10 -6.61
C SER A 114 10.07 7.24 -6.40
N LYS A 115 10.11 8.16 -7.38
CA LYS A 115 10.86 9.43 -7.26
C LYS A 115 10.15 10.43 -6.33
N ASP A 116 8.86 10.25 -6.08
CA ASP A 116 8.11 11.05 -5.12
C ASP A 116 8.49 10.64 -3.69
N ILE A 117 9.12 11.57 -2.98
CA ILE A 117 9.59 11.40 -1.60
C ILE A 117 8.43 11.00 -0.67
N VAL A 118 7.24 11.57 -0.86
CA VAL A 118 6.08 11.29 0.01
C VAL A 118 5.59 9.87 -0.25
N ALA A 119 5.46 9.47 -1.52
CA ALA A 119 5.04 8.12 -1.89
C ALA A 119 6.05 7.06 -1.39
N SER A 120 7.35 7.33 -1.53
CA SER A 120 8.42 6.46 -1.05
C SER A 120 8.39 6.30 0.47
N TRP A 121 8.30 7.41 1.20
CA TRP A 121 8.24 7.40 2.66
C TRP A 121 6.98 6.70 3.20
N CYS A 122 5.80 7.04 2.66
CA CYS A 122 4.54 6.41 3.08
C CYS A 122 4.55 4.90 2.82
N SER A 123 5.01 4.47 1.64
CA SER A 123 5.08 3.05 1.29
C SER A 123 6.08 2.30 2.18
N GLY A 124 7.24 2.90 2.48
CA GLY A 124 8.21 2.35 3.41
C GLY A 124 7.65 2.15 4.83
N ILE A 125 6.85 3.08 5.33
CA ILE A 125 6.20 2.96 6.64
C ILE A 125 5.16 1.84 6.65
N ILE A 126 4.37 1.69 5.59
CA ILE A 126 3.39 0.60 5.50
C ILE A 126 4.12 -0.74 5.47
N LEU A 127 5.17 -0.87 4.64
CA LEU A 127 6.01 -2.07 4.63
C LEU A 127 6.55 -2.37 6.02
N ALA A 128 7.06 -1.37 6.75
CA ALA A 128 7.52 -1.56 8.12
C ALA A 128 6.41 -2.07 9.08
N HIS A 129 5.17 -1.59 8.94
CA HIS A 129 4.03 -2.06 9.74
C HIS A 129 3.62 -3.50 9.42
N VAL A 130 3.76 -3.93 8.16
CA VAL A 130 3.51 -5.32 7.77
C VAL A 130 4.63 -6.22 8.32
N ILE A 131 5.88 -5.76 8.28
CA ILE A 131 7.08 -6.52 8.69
C ILE A 131 7.23 -6.63 10.21
N ALA A 132 6.90 -5.58 10.97
CA ALA A 132 7.29 -5.45 12.38
C ALA A 132 7.04 -6.71 13.22
N ASP A 133 5.82 -7.26 13.11
CA ASP A 133 5.35 -8.40 13.91
C ASP A 133 5.24 -9.71 13.12
N ASN A 134 5.61 -9.73 11.83
CA ASN A 134 5.43 -10.89 10.97
C ASN A 134 6.77 -11.45 10.47
N GLN A 135 7.23 -12.53 11.10
CA GLN A 135 8.46 -13.22 10.75
C GLN A 135 8.42 -13.81 9.33
N GLN A 136 7.29 -14.36 8.91
CA GLN A 136 7.13 -14.91 7.56
C GLN A 136 7.32 -13.83 6.50
N PHE A 137 6.90 -12.60 6.79
CA PHE A 137 7.10 -11.50 5.84
C PHE A 137 8.55 -11.01 5.78
N LYS A 138 9.27 -11.01 6.90
CA LYS A 138 10.71 -10.72 6.93
C LYS A 138 11.48 -11.67 6.03
N GLU A 139 11.08 -12.93 5.98
CA GLU A 139 11.69 -13.95 5.12
C GLU A 139 11.24 -13.77 3.67
N ALA A 140 9.93 -13.65 3.43
CA ALA A 140 9.39 -13.49 2.08
C ALA A 140 9.93 -12.26 1.35
N ILE A 141 10.13 -11.12 2.04
CA ILE A 141 10.64 -9.89 1.40
C ILE A 141 12.11 -10.01 0.95
N LEU A 142 12.89 -10.90 1.57
CA LEU A 142 14.27 -11.19 1.18
C LEU A 142 14.34 -12.00 -0.12
N GLU A 143 13.30 -12.78 -0.41
CA GLU A 143 13.20 -13.61 -1.63
C GLU A 143 12.68 -12.82 -2.84
N VAL A 144 12.23 -11.58 -2.63
CA VAL A 144 11.67 -10.72 -3.69
C VAL A 144 12.77 -10.21 -4.60
N ASN A 145 12.89 -10.87 -5.74
CA ASN A 145 13.79 -10.50 -6.82
C ASN A 145 13.11 -9.51 -7.76
N LEU A 146 13.66 -8.30 -7.84
CA LEU A 146 13.21 -7.27 -8.77
C LEU A 146 14.09 -7.32 -10.03
N ALA A 147 13.45 -7.49 -11.19
CA ALA A 147 14.13 -7.39 -12.48
C ALA A 147 14.44 -5.93 -12.76
N ILE A 148 15.73 -5.56 -12.71
CA ILE A 148 16.19 -4.18 -12.94
C ILE A 148 16.27 -3.86 -14.44
N ASP A 149 16.30 -4.87 -15.30
CA ASP A 149 16.50 -4.70 -16.74
C ASP A 149 15.58 -5.62 -17.56
N GLN A 150 15.20 -5.18 -18.76
CA GLN A 150 14.36 -5.98 -19.70
C GLN A 150 15.03 -7.30 -20.09
N ALA A 151 16.36 -7.38 -19.91
CA ALA A 151 17.17 -8.58 -20.17
C ALA A 151 17.25 -9.58 -18.99
N GLN A 152 16.64 -9.29 -17.83
CA GLN A 152 16.65 -10.16 -16.62
C GLN A 152 18.05 -10.63 -16.14
N THR A 153 19.13 -10.00 -16.57
CA THR A 153 20.51 -10.47 -16.32
C THR A 153 21.05 -10.14 -14.93
N SER A 154 20.37 -9.28 -14.16
CA SER A 154 20.67 -9.08 -12.73
C SER A 154 19.37 -8.78 -11.97
N ALA A 155 18.83 -9.81 -11.33
CA ALA A 155 17.83 -9.60 -10.29
C ALA A 155 18.55 -9.12 -9.03
N LYS A 156 18.06 -8.05 -8.41
CA LYS A 156 18.45 -7.68 -7.05
C LYS A 156 17.27 -7.84 -6.12
N THR A 157 17.58 -8.19 -4.89
CA THR A 157 16.59 -8.21 -3.81
C THR A 157 16.19 -6.78 -3.44
N LEU A 158 14.99 -6.60 -2.89
CA LEU A 158 14.56 -5.29 -2.38
C LEU A 158 15.53 -4.73 -1.33
N MET A 159 16.15 -5.61 -0.52
CA MET A 159 17.16 -5.23 0.47
C MET A 159 18.44 -4.68 -0.18
N GLU A 160 18.95 -5.33 -1.22
CA GLU A 160 20.12 -4.85 -1.96
C GLU A 160 19.86 -3.48 -2.59
N ILE A 161 18.69 -3.28 -3.20
CA ILE A 161 18.31 -1.97 -3.76
C ILE A 161 18.25 -0.91 -2.67
N SER A 162 17.71 -1.24 -1.50
CA SER A 162 17.64 -0.31 -0.37
C SER A 162 19.03 0.07 0.14
N ILE A 163 19.98 -0.88 0.19
CA ILE A 163 21.38 -0.63 0.57
C ILE A 163 22.07 0.23 -0.49
N ASP A 164 21.87 -0.05 -1.78
CA ASP A 164 22.40 0.76 -2.87
C ASP A 164 21.89 2.21 -2.79
N LEU A 165 20.61 2.42 -2.49
CA LEU A 165 20.06 3.76 -2.31
C LEU A 165 20.74 4.51 -1.15
N LEU A 166 21.05 3.83 -0.05
CA LEU A 166 21.79 4.42 1.08
C LEU A 166 23.24 4.76 0.73
N GLN A 167 23.89 3.97 -0.11
CA GLN A 167 25.27 4.23 -0.56
C GLN A 167 25.36 5.41 -1.55
N ASN A 168 24.27 5.72 -2.24
CA ASN A 168 24.20 6.86 -3.17
C ASN A 168 23.82 8.19 -2.49
N VAL A 169 23.74 8.23 -1.14
CA VAL A 169 23.55 9.46 -0.37
C VAL A 169 24.89 10.22 -0.35
N ASN A 170 25.10 11.08 -1.35
CA ASN A 170 26.14 12.11 -1.37
C ASN A 170 25.64 13.42 -0.79
#